data_AF-A0A535D054-F1
#
_entry.id   AF-A0A535D054-F1
#
_cell.length_a   1.000
_cell.length_b   1.000
_cell.length_c   1.000
_cell.angle_alpha   90.00
_cell.angle_beta   90.00
_cell.angle_gamma   90.00
#
_symmetry.space_group_name_H-M   'P 1'
#
loop_
_entity.id
_entity.type
_entity.pdbx_description
1 polymer ?
#
loop_
_entity_poly.entity_id
_entity_poly.type
_entity_poly.pdbx_seq_one_letter_code
_entity_poly.pdbx_strand_id
1 'polypeptide(L)'
;MPVPEAFFTELLPDIEDSAELKVTLHLFWLLAQKKGNPRCVSDRDLLADRVLLHSLKRRGDPRPPEERLRQGLEQALARGTLLRIHLRLVSEGDDQ
;
A
#
# COMPACT_ATOMS: atom_id res chain seq x y z
N MET A 1 3.87 0.48 -16.26
CA MET A 1 3.77 1.92 -16.02
C MET A 1 5.09 2.39 -15.44
N PRO A 2 5.76 3.39 -16.03
CA PRO A 2 6.96 3.96 -15.44
C PRO A 2 6.63 4.63 -14.10
N VAL A 3 7.57 4.62 -13.15
CA VAL A 3 7.42 5.37 -11.90
C VAL A 3 7.50 6.87 -12.24
N PRO A 4 6.57 7.72 -11.79
CA PRO A 4 6.56 9.15 -12.12
C PRO A 4 7.84 9.86 -11.66
N GLU A 5 8.27 10.91 -12.36
CA GLU A 5 9.44 11.72 -11.98
C GLU A 5 9.29 12.33 -10.57
N ALA A 6 8.09 12.81 -10.23
CA ALA A 6 7.75 13.33 -8.90
C ALA A 6 8.04 12.34 -7.77
N PHE A 7 8.04 11.03 -8.04
CA PHE A 7 8.47 10.05 -7.05
C PHE A 7 9.93 10.28 -6.66
N PHE A 8 10.82 10.56 -7.60
CA PHE A 8 12.25 10.71 -7.35
C PHE A 8 12.62 12.11 -6.86
N THR A 9 11.91 13.14 -7.33
CA THR A 9 12.24 14.54 -7.03
C THR A 9 11.58 15.06 -5.76
N GLU A 10 10.39 14.55 -5.42
CA GLU A 10 9.61 15.05 -4.29
C GLU A 10 9.46 13.99 -3.20
N LEU A 11 8.99 12.80 -3.56
CA LEU A 11 8.59 11.80 -2.57
C LEU A 11 9.76 11.03 -1.96
N LEU A 12 10.64 10.47 -2.78
CA LEU A 12 11.75 9.61 -2.36
C LEU A 12 12.72 10.32 -1.38
N PRO A 13 13.08 11.60 -1.56
CA PRO A 13 13.93 12.31 -0.60
C PRO A 13 13.37 12.33 0.82
N ASP A 14 12.04 12.34 0.97
CA ASP A 14 11.40 12.44 2.28
C ASP A 14 11.07 11.07 2.90
N ILE A 15 11.22 9.97 2.15
CA ILE A 15 11.01 8.60 2.65
C ILE A 15 12.25 8.13 3.42
N GLU A 16 12.10 7.93 4.72
CA GLU A 16 13.20 7.51 5.60
C GLU A 16 13.18 6.02 5.94
N ASP A 17 12.00 5.38 5.93
CA ASP A 17 11.88 3.95 6.27
C ASP A 17 11.70 3.09 5.01
N SER A 18 12.53 2.05 4.91
CA SER A 18 12.46 1.06 3.83
C SER A 18 11.10 0.35 3.68
N ALA A 19 10.28 0.25 4.73
CA ALA A 19 8.94 -0.30 4.65
C ALA A 19 8.00 0.65 3.90
N GLU A 20 8.02 1.95 4.20
CA GLU A 20 7.26 2.97 3.46
C GLU A 20 7.61 2.92 1.97
N LEU A 21 8.91 2.87 1.66
CA LEU A 21 9.41 2.78 0.29
C LEU A 21 8.86 1.55 -0.45
N LYS A 22 9.02 0.36 0.16
CA LYS A 22 8.61 -0.92 -0.44
C LYS A 22 7.09 -0.98 -0.62
N VAL A 23 6.32 -0.58 0.39
CA VAL A 23 4.85 -0.54 0.34
C VAL A 23 4.39 0.39 -0.79
N THR A 24 4.93 1.61 -0.87
CA THR A 24 4.57 2.60 -1.88
C THR A 24 4.80 2.06 -3.30
N LEU A 25 6.01 1.57 -3.59
CA LEU A 25 6.36 1.05 -4.91
C LEU A 25 5.52 -0.20 -5.26
N HIS A 26 5.29 -1.08 -4.29
CA HIS A 26 4.48 -2.27 -4.51
C HIS A 26 3.02 -1.92 -4.81
N LEU A 27 2.43 -0.94 -4.13
CA LEU A 27 1.10 -0.45 -4.46
C LEU A 27 1.03 0.19 -5.84
N PHE A 28 2.04 0.97 -6.26
CA PHE A 28 2.09 1.49 -7.64
C PHE A 28 2.06 0.36 -8.67
N TRP A 29 2.82 -0.71 -8.43
CA TRP A 29 2.82 -1.89 -9.29
C TRP A 29 1.47 -2.63 -9.29
N LEU A 30 0.84 -2.83 -8.13
CA LEU A 30 -0.49 -3.46 -8.03
C LEU A 30 -1.57 -2.62 -8.72
N LEU A 31 -1.60 -1.30 -8.48
CA LEU A 31 -2.57 -0.38 -9.06
C LEU A 31 -2.39 -0.19 -10.57
N ALA A 32 -1.17 -0.32 -11.09
CA ALA A 32 -0.92 -0.30 -12.54
C ALA A 32 -1.55 -1.50 -13.26
N GLN A 33 -1.76 -2.62 -12.57
CA GLN A 33 -2.35 -3.84 -13.11
C GLN A 33 -3.87 -3.90 -12.97
N LYS A 34 -4.47 -3.12 -12.06
CA LYS A 34 -5.92 -3.08 -11.86
C LYS A 34 -6.62 -2.23 -12.92
N LYS A 35 -7.81 -2.68 -13.32
CA LYS A 35 -8.75 -1.94 -14.20
C LYS A 35 -9.84 -1.29 -13.36
N GLY A 36 -10.52 -0.29 -13.91
CA GLY A 36 -11.61 0.45 -13.24
C GLY A 36 -11.17 1.74 -12.57
N ASN A 37 -12.14 2.50 -12.05
CA ASN A 37 -11.94 3.75 -11.33
C ASN A 37 -12.96 3.85 -10.16
N PRO A 38 -12.53 4.04 -8.90
CA PRO A 38 -11.14 4.11 -8.44
C PRO A 38 -10.43 2.76 -8.45
N ARG A 39 -9.12 2.76 -8.73
CA ARG A 39 -8.27 1.59 -8.55
C ARG A 39 -7.91 1.48 -7.07
N CYS A 40 -8.28 0.37 -6.43
CA CYS A 40 -8.02 0.16 -5.00
C CYS A 40 -7.48 -1.25 -4.74
N VAL A 41 -6.71 -1.38 -3.66
CA VAL A 41 -6.22 -2.65 -3.12
C VAL A 41 -6.70 -2.73 -1.68
N SER A 42 -7.28 -3.86 -1.27
CA SER A 42 -7.77 -4.03 0.10
C SER A 42 -6.65 -4.44 1.04
N ASP A 43 -6.82 -4.18 2.34
CA ASP A 43 -5.89 -4.66 3.38
C ASP A 43 -5.72 -6.19 3.31
N ARG A 44 -6.81 -6.91 3.00
CA ARG A 44 -6.79 -8.37 2.81
C ARG A 44 -5.90 -8.77 1.63
N ASP A 45 -5.97 -8.05 0.51
CA ASP A 45 -5.11 -8.33 -0.65
C ASP A 45 -3.64 -8.11 -0.29
N LEU A 46 -3.32 -7.03 0.43
CA LEU A 46 -1.95 -6.71 0.85
C LEU A 46 -1.40 -7.75 1.85
N LEU A 47 -2.22 -8.21 2.80
CA LEU A 47 -1.84 -9.25 3.75
C LEU A 47 -1.70 -10.64 3.10
N ALA A 48 -2.35 -10.87 1.96
CA ALA A 48 -2.19 -12.11 1.20
C ALA A 48 -1.00 -12.08 0.23
N ASP A 49 -0.42 -10.90 -0.03
CA ASP A 49 0.66 -10.72 -0.98
C ASP A 49 2.01 -11.18 -0.39
N ARG A 50 2.42 -12.39 -0.78
CA ARG A 50 3.66 -13.01 -0.32
C ARG A 50 4.91 -12.27 -0.79
N VAL A 51 4.87 -11.62 -1.95
CA VAL A 51 6.02 -10.87 -2.49
C VAL A 51 6.24 -9.63 -1.63
N LEU A 52 5.16 -8.90 -1.34
CA LEU A 52 5.19 -7.74 -0.44
C LEU A 52 5.68 -8.14 0.95
N LEU A 53 5.02 -9.12 1.59
CA LEU A 53 5.38 -9.54 2.95
C LEU A 53 6.80 -10.08 3.04
N HIS A 54 7.27 -10.83 2.04
CA HIS A 54 8.66 -11.28 2.00
C HIS A 54 9.63 -10.10 1.91
N SER A 55 9.33 -9.10 1.08
CA SER A 55 10.18 -7.91 0.93
C SER A 55 10.28 -7.09 2.21
N LEU A 56 9.27 -7.13 3.08
CA LEU A 56 9.21 -6.35 4.32
C LEU A 56 9.99 -6.97 5.47
N LYS A 57 10.41 -8.24 5.34
CA LYS A 57 11.32 -8.86 6.31
C LYS A 57 12.66 -8.12 6.31
N ARG A 58 13.16 -7.81 7.50
CA ARG A 58 14.45 -7.13 7.69
C ARG A 58 15.35 -7.97 8.61
N ARG A 59 16.59 -8.17 8.19
CA ARG A 59 17.58 -8.90 9.00
C ARG A 59 17.82 -8.15 10.31
N GLY A 60 17.73 -8.86 11.43
CA GLY A 60 17.92 -8.28 12.77
C GLY A 60 16.72 -7.53 13.33
N ASP A 61 15.60 -7.48 12.60
CA ASP A 61 14.33 -6.95 13.08
C ASP A 61 13.39 -8.13 13.38
N PRO A 62 13.02 -8.37 14.65
CA PRO A 62 12.18 -9.52 15.01
C PRO A 62 10.71 -9.30 14.68
N ARG A 63 10.30 -8.09 14.30
CA ARG A 63 8.90 -7.77 14.04
C ARG A 63 8.36 -8.58 12.87
N PRO A 64 7.10 -9.04 12.95
CA PRO A 64 6.46 -9.74 11.84
C PRO A 64 6.30 -8.80 10.63
N PRO A 65 6.36 -9.33 9.38
CA PRO A 65 6.25 -8.51 8.19
C PRO A 65 4.91 -7.77 8.08
N GLU A 66 3.84 -8.29 8.70
CA GLU A 66 2.52 -7.66 8.78
C GLU A 66 2.55 -6.37 9.62
N GLU A 67 3.36 -6.32 10.67
CA GLU A 67 3.57 -5.10 11.46
C GLU A 67 4.37 -4.07 10.65
N ARG A 68 5.40 -4.53 9.92
CA ARG A 68 6.17 -3.66 9.00
C ARG A 68 5.31 -3.14 7.85
N LEU A 69 4.38 -3.94 7.34
CA LEU A 69 3.38 -3.52 6.35
C LEU A 69 2.52 -2.39 6.90
N ARG A 70 1.97 -2.57 8.11
CA ARG A 70 1.16 -1.54 8.77
C ARG A 70 1.94 -0.25 8.98
N GLN A 71 3.18 -0.35 9.46
CA GLN A 71 4.06 0.81 9.64
C GLN A 71 4.28 1.54 8.31
N GLY A 72 4.62 0.82 7.23
CA GLY A 72 4.85 1.44 5.91
C GLY A 72 3.58 2.08 5.33
N LEU A 73 2.42 1.47 5.53
CA LEU A 73 1.12 2.06 5.16
C LEU A 73 0.83 3.33 5.95
N GLU A 74 1.01 3.32 7.27
CA GLU A 74 0.78 4.49 8.12
C GLU A 74 1.68 5.66 7.74
N GLN A 75 2.96 5.42 7.46
CA GLN A 75 3.90 6.46 7.00
C GLN A 75 3.48 7.04 5.65
N ALA A 76 3.15 6.18 4.68
CA ALA A 76 2.71 6.63 3.36
C ALA A 76 1.35 7.36 3.38
N LEU A 77 0.44 6.98 4.31
CA LEU A 77 -0.82 7.69 4.55
C LEU A 77 -0.59 9.04 5.21
N ALA A 78 0.27 9.11 6.23
CA ALA A 78 0.60 10.35 6.93
C ALA A 78 1.22 11.39 5.99
N ARG A 79 2.01 10.94 5.00
CA ARG A 79 2.58 11.79 3.96
C ARG A 79 1.58 12.20 2.87
N GLY A 80 0.46 11.49 2.73
CA GLY A 80 -0.52 11.72 1.68
C GLY A 80 -0.18 11.08 0.33
N THR A 81 0.87 10.25 0.26
CA THR A 81 1.21 9.46 -0.92
C THR A 81 0.13 8.43 -1.26
N LEU A 82 -0.44 7.83 -0.23
CA LEU A 82 -1.54 6.87 -0.33
C LEU A 82 -2.81 7.47 0.29
N LEU A 83 -3.96 7.03 -0.20
CA LEU A 83 -5.27 7.37 0.36
C LEU A 83 -5.95 6.10 0.87
N ARG A 84 -6.56 6.19 2.05
CA ARG A 84 -7.39 5.12 2.62
C ARG A 84 -8.86 5.47 2.45
N ILE A 85 -9.63 4.54 1.90
CA ILE A 85 -11.08 4.69 1.72
C ILE A 85 -11.79 3.64 2.59
N HIS A 86 -12.79 4.08 3.35
CA HIS A 86 -13.70 3.18 4.08
C HIS A 86 -14.97 3.01 3.26
N LEU A 87 -15.12 1.85 2.62
CA LEU A 87 -16.32 1.52 1.86
C LEU A 87 -17.37 0.92 2.79
N ARG A 88 -18.57 1.50 2.79
CA ARG A 88 -19.77 0.86 3.34
C ARG A 88 -20.59 0.34 2.16
N LEU A 89 -20.67 -0.98 2.02
CA LEU A 89 -21.59 -1.60 1.09
C LEU A 89 -22.99 -1.47 1.70
N VAL A 90 -23.84 -0.67 1.07
CA VAL A 90 -25.27 -0.68 1.37
C VAL A 90 -25.84 -1.82 0.53
N SER A 91 -26.25 -2.91 1.18
CA SER A 91 -27.12 -3.88 0.54
C SER A 91 -28.46 -3.19 0.32
N GLU A 92 -28.87 -3.03 -0.94
CA GLU A 92 -30.29 -2.78 -1.23
C GLU A 92 -31.06 -3.97 -0.65
N GLY A 93 -32.03 -3.64 0.20
CA GLY A 93 -32.78 -4.62 0.96
C GLY A 93 -33.53 -5.59 0.05
N ASP A 94 -33.74 -6.79 0.57
CA ASP A 94 -34.77 -7.70 0.09
C ASP A 94 -36.12 -6.97 0.11
N ASP A 95 -36.55 -6.44 -1.03
CA ASP A 95 -37.95 -6.13 -1.28
C ASP A 95 -38.68 -7.47 -1.47
N GLN A 96 -39.19 -8.03 -0.36
CA GLN A 96 -40.23 -9.05 -0.40
C GLN A 96 -41.20 -8.93 0.79
#